data_AF-A0A4U5WT14-F1
#
_entry.id   AF-A0A4U5WT14-F1
#
_cell.length_a   1.000
_cell.length_b   1.000
_cell.length_c   1.000
_cell.angle_alpha   90.00
_cell.angle_beta   90.00
_cell.angle_gamma   90.00
#
_symmetry.space_group_name_H-M   'P 1'
#
loop_
_entity.id
_entity.type
_entity.pdbx_description
1 polymer ?
#
loop_
_entity_poly.entity_id
_entity_poly.type
_entity_poly.pdbx_seq_one_letter_code
_entity_poly.pdbx_strand_id
1 'polypeptide(L)'
;MWRCALPPLLRYPTVDELAARAAALAARHPRDARLRRVGTSRAGTPLWLLSVGHGARQALVVAGPHANEPVGGATVLRLAERALADPRLTEGADATWNLLLCLDPDGLRRNEGWLSGPYSLGRHFRHFFRPGFLEQPEWLPDGADAAALPETRALLRVQDELKPFFQCSLHGVDVGGAFVELTRDLPGLAQRVAHAAARLGIPRELGPYDALYWPGLGPAVHLIPPPHRGDLAAAITEAAVESTWFHPQRHGTVTAIVEAPMWGVPAVEDAARPDDRDAVLRAVSTTLRHDTRVLERLLARVRPGLAGLPDAGRLLAPVDDYLLVCPGLADAWDPRTPDPVRPLPPLRRAHLTALRIAGRRLALRTAGLLHQLVTASGDDPAGALPELDRLIDTWCADYQDGCGARWIPVARQAEYQTRVVRAAFELAARDGAPYPRPGEPDWGTQAAVPMHRE
;
A
#
# COMPACT_ATOMS: atom_id res chain seq x y z
N MET A 1 -9.12 23.33 -27.23
CA MET A 1 -8.89 21.95 -26.77
C MET A 1 -7.43 21.79 -26.38
N TRP A 2 -7.07 22.04 -25.13
CA TRP A 2 -5.73 21.73 -24.63
C TRP A 2 -5.72 20.26 -24.22
N ARG A 3 -5.16 19.38 -25.05
CA ARG A 3 -4.88 17.99 -24.65
C ARG A 3 -3.69 18.04 -23.68
N CYS A 4 -3.97 18.25 -22.40
CA CYS A 4 -3.01 17.97 -21.33
C CYS A 4 -2.99 16.45 -21.17
N ALA A 5 -2.12 15.78 -21.93
CA ALA A 5 -1.83 14.38 -21.73
C ALA A 5 -0.32 14.27 -21.63
N LEU A 6 0.22 14.13 -20.41
CA LEU A 6 1.52 13.51 -20.30
C LEU A 6 1.42 12.13 -20.98
N PRO A 7 2.51 11.65 -21.61
CA PRO A 7 2.53 10.29 -22.12
C PRO A 7 2.09 9.33 -21.00
N PRO A 8 1.30 8.29 -21.31
CA PRO A 8 0.87 7.34 -20.29
C PRO A 8 2.09 6.82 -19.52
N LEU A 9 2.00 6.79 -18.19
CA LEU A 9 3.04 6.21 -17.34
C LEU A 9 3.07 4.70 -17.60
N LEU A 10 3.99 4.28 -18.46
CA LEU A 10 4.23 2.87 -18.80
C LEU A 10 5.05 2.14 -17.75
N ARG A 11 5.70 2.89 -16.86
CA ARG A 11 6.48 2.39 -15.72
C ARG A 11 6.16 3.15 -14.45
N TYR A 12 6.52 2.57 -13.31
CA TYR A 12 6.47 3.26 -12.04
C TYR A 12 7.47 4.43 -12.04
N PRO A 13 7.05 5.64 -11.63
CA PRO A 13 7.95 6.76 -11.48
C PRO A 13 8.85 6.60 -10.24
N THR A 14 10.11 7.04 -10.34
CA THR A 14 10.99 7.19 -9.17
C THR A 14 10.54 8.35 -8.28
N VAL A 15 11.14 8.49 -7.08
CA VAL A 15 10.83 9.61 -6.18
C VAL A 15 11.09 10.96 -6.87
N ASP A 16 12.22 11.07 -7.57
CA ASP A 16 12.61 12.30 -8.25
C ASP A 16 11.72 12.59 -9.48
N GLU A 17 11.31 11.55 -10.21
CA GLU A 17 10.38 11.69 -11.33
C GLU A 17 8.98 12.12 -10.87
N LEU A 18 8.50 11.64 -9.71
CA LEU A 18 7.26 12.10 -9.11
C LEU A 18 7.30 13.60 -8.83
N ALA A 19 8.34 14.07 -8.13
CA ALA A 19 8.51 15.48 -7.82
C ALA A 19 8.63 16.35 -9.08
N ALA A 20 9.47 15.92 -10.05
CA ALA A 20 9.66 16.66 -11.30
C ALA A 20 8.37 16.77 -12.13
N ARG A 21 7.59 15.69 -12.22
CA ARG A 21 6.32 15.69 -12.97
C ARG A 21 5.26 16.56 -12.30
N ALA A 22 5.15 16.51 -10.97
CA ALA A 22 4.24 17.34 -10.21
C ALA A 22 4.60 18.83 -10.31
N ALA A 23 5.91 19.16 -10.21
CA ALA A 23 6.39 20.53 -10.39
C ALA A 23 6.07 21.05 -11.80
N ALA A 24 6.29 20.22 -12.82
CA ALA A 24 5.96 20.58 -14.19
C ALA A 24 4.44 20.76 -14.41
N LEU A 25 3.59 19.96 -13.76
CA LEU A 25 2.13 20.16 -13.78
C LEU A 25 1.74 21.49 -13.14
N ALA A 26 2.24 21.79 -11.94
CA ALA A 26 1.97 23.05 -11.25
C ALA A 26 2.45 24.27 -12.05
N ALA A 27 3.65 24.20 -12.66
CA ALA A 27 4.18 25.29 -13.48
C ALA A 27 3.36 25.54 -14.76
N ARG A 28 2.75 24.51 -15.35
CA ARG A 28 1.85 24.67 -16.52
C ARG A 28 0.47 25.21 -16.15
N HIS A 29 0.03 24.98 -14.91
CA HIS A 29 -1.28 25.38 -14.41
C HIS A 29 -1.16 26.21 -13.11
N PRO A 30 -0.41 27.33 -13.12
CA PRO A 30 -0.09 28.07 -11.89
C PRO A 30 -1.31 28.70 -11.22
N ARG A 31 -2.41 28.83 -11.96
CA ARG A 31 -3.69 29.29 -11.43
C ARG A 31 -4.49 28.20 -10.74
N ASP A 32 -4.30 26.92 -11.09
CA ASP A 32 -5.18 25.82 -10.67
C ASP A 32 -4.46 24.73 -9.89
N ALA A 33 -3.12 24.78 -9.84
CA ALA A 33 -2.29 23.79 -9.17
C ALA A 33 -1.12 24.42 -8.40
N ARG A 34 -0.86 23.90 -7.20
CA ARG A 34 0.24 24.31 -6.33
C ARG A 34 0.97 23.10 -5.79
N LEU A 35 2.30 23.12 -5.83
CA LEU A 35 3.15 22.14 -5.18
C LEU A 35 3.75 22.76 -3.91
N ARG A 36 3.63 22.08 -2.76
CA ARG A 36 4.30 22.49 -1.52
C ARG A 36 4.96 21.31 -0.81
N ARG A 37 6.02 21.59 -0.06
CA ARG A 37 6.62 20.62 0.86
C ARG A 37 5.81 20.60 2.16
N VAL A 38 5.43 19.42 2.63
CA VAL A 38 4.65 19.20 3.86
C VAL A 38 5.46 18.58 5.00
N GLY A 39 6.65 18.09 4.67
CA GLY A 39 7.55 17.46 5.62
C GLY A 39 8.84 16.97 4.97
N THR A 40 9.51 16.11 5.70
CA THR A 40 10.76 15.47 5.31
C THR A 40 10.76 14.08 5.89
N SER A 41 11.22 13.10 5.13
CA SER A 41 11.46 11.75 5.61
C SER A 41 12.65 11.69 6.56
N ARG A 42 12.85 10.53 7.19
CA ARG A 42 13.97 10.24 8.10
C ARG A 42 15.33 10.43 7.43
N ALA A 43 15.47 10.09 6.16
CA ALA A 43 16.70 10.26 5.39
C ALA A 43 16.81 11.64 4.71
N GLY A 44 15.93 12.60 5.03
CA GLY A 44 16.01 13.96 4.51
C GLY A 44 15.31 14.19 3.17
N THR A 45 14.57 13.21 2.65
CA THR A 45 13.82 13.35 1.39
C THR A 45 12.57 14.21 1.58
N PRO A 46 12.32 15.25 0.77
CA PRO A 46 11.12 16.08 0.90
C PRO A 46 9.82 15.31 0.63
N LEU A 47 8.79 15.58 1.45
CA LEU A 47 7.42 15.10 1.22
C LEU A 47 6.64 16.19 0.50
N TRP A 48 6.14 15.88 -0.71
CA TRP A 48 5.49 16.84 -1.60
C TRP A 48 3.98 16.63 -1.68
N LEU A 49 3.22 17.71 -1.51
CA LEU A 49 1.78 17.75 -1.69
C LEU A 49 1.45 18.61 -2.91
N LEU A 50 0.81 18.00 -3.92
CA LEU A 50 0.26 18.68 -5.09
C LEU A 50 -1.22 18.94 -4.87
N SER A 51 -1.61 20.21 -4.75
CA SER A 51 -3.00 20.64 -4.63
C SER A 51 -3.54 21.08 -6.00
N VAL A 52 -4.78 20.70 -6.33
CA VAL A 52 -5.47 21.05 -7.59
C VAL A 52 -6.91 21.51 -7.29
N GLY A 53 -7.27 22.70 -7.78
CA GLY A 53 -8.58 23.33 -7.54
C GLY A 53 -8.58 24.32 -6.37
N HIS A 54 -9.74 24.94 -6.14
CA HIS A 54 -9.93 26.04 -5.17
C HIS A 54 -11.17 25.87 -4.29
N GLY A 55 -11.84 24.72 -4.36
CA GLY A 55 -13.06 24.49 -3.60
C GLY A 55 -12.83 24.32 -2.11
N ALA A 56 -13.85 24.62 -1.30
CA ALA A 56 -13.76 24.59 0.15
C ALA A 56 -13.65 23.16 0.73
N ARG A 57 -14.13 22.16 -0.01
CA ARG A 57 -14.13 20.75 0.43
C ARG A 57 -12.80 20.09 0.09
N GLN A 58 -12.05 19.69 1.11
CA GLN A 58 -10.73 19.08 0.90
C GLN A 58 -10.85 17.57 0.68
N ALA A 59 -10.26 17.08 -0.42
CA ALA A 59 -10.04 15.65 -0.66
C ALA A 59 -8.54 15.37 -0.57
N LEU A 60 -8.14 14.42 0.28
CA LEU A 60 -6.74 14.03 0.46
C LEU A 60 -6.49 12.66 -0.17
N VAL A 61 -5.48 12.54 -1.03
CA VAL A 61 -5.04 11.26 -1.60
C VAL A 61 -3.57 11.05 -1.24
N VAL A 62 -3.27 9.92 -0.60
CA VAL A 62 -1.93 9.56 -0.11
C VAL A 62 -1.37 8.46 -0.98
N ALA A 63 -0.24 8.72 -1.64
CA ALA A 63 0.50 7.71 -2.39
C ALA A 63 1.76 7.25 -1.64
N GLY A 64 2.20 6.03 -1.95
CA GLY A 64 3.41 5.43 -1.40
C GLY A 64 3.45 5.35 0.13
N PRO A 65 2.37 4.94 0.83
CA PRO A 65 2.45 4.64 2.26
C PRO A 65 3.34 3.43 2.55
N HIS A 66 3.40 2.46 1.63
CA HIS A 66 4.33 1.35 1.67
C HIS A 66 5.32 1.42 0.50
N ALA A 67 6.60 1.30 0.84
CA ALA A 67 7.74 1.36 -0.09
C ALA A 67 7.61 0.46 -1.32
N ASN A 68 7.05 -0.74 -1.16
CA ASN A 68 6.94 -1.75 -2.20
C ASN A 68 5.71 -1.57 -3.11
N GLU A 69 4.90 -0.52 -2.92
CA GLU A 69 3.60 -0.35 -3.58
C GLU A 69 3.58 0.91 -4.48
N PRO A 70 4.42 0.96 -5.53
CA PRO A 70 4.72 2.20 -6.26
C PRO A 70 3.58 2.72 -7.18
N VAL A 71 2.51 1.95 -7.36
CA VAL A 71 1.39 2.31 -8.25
C VAL A 71 0.73 3.62 -7.82
N GLY A 72 0.65 3.89 -6.51
CA GLY A 72 0.02 5.10 -5.98
C GLY A 72 0.62 6.38 -6.55
N GLY A 73 1.94 6.41 -6.74
CA GLY A 73 2.65 7.55 -7.33
C GLY A 73 2.21 7.84 -8.77
N ALA A 74 1.99 6.81 -9.58
CA ALA A 74 1.45 6.97 -10.93
C ALA A 74 -0.02 7.42 -10.91
N THR A 75 -0.80 6.93 -9.95
CA THR A 75 -2.22 7.26 -9.76
C THR A 75 -2.43 8.71 -9.39
N VAL A 76 -1.67 9.27 -8.45
CA VAL A 76 -1.82 10.69 -8.05
C VAL A 76 -1.54 11.65 -9.20
N LEU A 77 -0.52 11.38 -10.03
CA LEU A 77 -0.27 12.19 -11.22
C LEU A 77 -1.44 12.13 -12.21
N ARG A 78 -2.04 10.95 -12.41
CA ARG A 78 -3.22 10.77 -13.26
C ARG A 78 -4.47 11.45 -12.70
N LEU A 79 -4.65 11.44 -11.37
CA LEU A 79 -5.73 12.16 -10.69
C LEU A 79 -5.56 13.67 -10.87
N ALA A 80 -4.35 14.20 -10.72
CA ALA A 80 -4.05 15.61 -10.93
C ALA A 80 -4.43 16.06 -12.36
N GLU A 81 -4.02 15.30 -13.38
CA GLU A 81 -4.36 15.57 -14.78
C GLU A 81 -5.88 15.57 -15.00
N ARG A 82 -6.61 14.62 -14.39
CA ARG A 82 -8.07 14.57 -14.51
C ARG A 82 -8.76 15.72 -13.83
N ALA A 83 -8.32 16.09 -12.63
CA ALA A 83 -8.88 17.23 -11.89
C ALA A 83 -8.63 18.55 -12.63
N LEU A 84 -7.46 18.71 -13.26
CA LEU A 84 -7.15 19.86 -14.13
C LEU A 84 -7.97 19.88 -15.43
N ALA A 85 -8.32 18.71 -15.97
CA ALA A 85 -9.03 18.59 -17.24
C ALA A 85 -10.57 18.65 -17.11
N ASP A 86 -11.12 18.40 -15.92
CA ASP A 86 -12.57 18.32 -15.69
C ASP A 86 -13.00 19.18 -14.49
N PRO A 87 -13.48 20.42 -14.73
CA PRO A 87 -13.93 21.33 -13.68
C PRO A 87 -15.05 20.77 -12.79
N ARG A 88 -15.77 19.72 -13.22
CA ARG A 88 -16.78 19.05 -12.38
C ARG A 88 -16.15 18.34 -11.17
N LEU A 89 -14.86 18.04 -11.22
CA LEU A 89 -14.11 17.43 -10.11
C LEU A 89 -13.54 18.46 -9.14
N THR A 90 -13.50 19.74 -9.53
CA THR A 90 -13.01 20.86 -8.71
C THR A 90 -14.15 21.83 -8.44
N GLU A 91 -14.33 22.85 -9.26
CA GLU A 91 -15.35 23.91 -9.12
C GLU A 91 -16.77 23.34 -8.98
N GLY A 92 -17.15 22.39 -9.84
CA GLY A 92 -18.49 21.80 -9.83
C GLY A 92 -18.79 20.92 -8.61
N ALA A 93 -17.75 20.49 -7.88
CA ALA A 93 -17.87 19.74 -6.63
C ALA A 93 -17.56 20.59 -5.39
N ASP A 94 -17.22 21.88 -5.57
CA ASP A 94 -16.62 22.74 -4.55
C ASP A 94 -15.44 22.04 -3.85
N ALA A 95 -14.57 21.39 -4.62
CA ALA A 95 -13.50 20.56 -4.08
C ALA A 95 -12.09 21.02 -4.47
N THR A 96 -11.16 20.79 -3.54
CA THR A 96 -9.71 20.86 -3.77
C THR A 96 -9.10 19.48 -3.54
N TRP A 97 -8.39 18.96 -4.55
CA TRP A 97 -7.67 17.69 -4.48
C TRP A 97 -6.26 17.93 -3.95
N ASN A 98 -5.89 17.27 -2.85
CA ASN A 98 -4.58 17.34 -2.22
C ASN A 98 -3.90 15.98 -2.35
N LEU A 99 -2.82 15.92 -3.13
CA LEU A 99 -2.22 14.68 -3.58
C LEU A 99 -0.80 14.56 -2.99
N LEU A 100 -0.64 13.76 -1.93
CA LEU A 100 0.67 13.50 -1.33
C LEU A 100 1.40 12.47 -2.19
N LEU A 101 2.52 12.87 -2.80
CA LEU A 101 3.13 12.13 -3.90
C LEU A 101 3.79 10.81 -3.48
N CYS A 102 4.36 10.78 -2.28
CA CYS A 102 4.98 9.60 -1.67
C CYS A 102 5.13 9.85 -0.17
N LEU A 103 4.55 8.99 0.67
CA LEU A 103 4.64 9.09 2.12
C LEU A 103 5.93 8.45 2.66
N ASP A 104 6.38 7.33 2.09
CA ASP A 104 7.67 6.68 2.41
C ASP A 104 8.66 6.78 1.23
N PRO A 105 9.20 7.97 0.92
CA PRO A 105 10.15 8.11 -0.18
C PRO A 105 11.47 7.38 0.08
N ASP A 106 11.87 7.19 1.33
CA ASP A 106 13.13 6.53 1.66
C ASP A 106 13.06 5.03 1.35
N GLY A 107 11.95 4.39 1.69
CA GLY A 107 11.68 3.02 1.29
C GLY A 107 11.48 2.88 -0.22
N LEU A 108 10.79 3.83 -0.88
CA LEU A 108 10.62 3.80 -2.34
C LEU A 108 11.98 3.88 -3.07
N ARG A 109 12.93 4.70 -2.59
CA ARG A 109 14.29 4.76 -3.17
C ARG A 109 15.00 3.40 -3.17
N ARG A 110 14.79 2.58 -2.14
CA ARG A 110 15.35 1.21 -2.09
C ARG A 110 14.72 0.27 -3.13
N ASN A 111 13.54 0.60 -3.64
CA ASN A 111 12.85 -0.15 -4.70
C ASN A 111 13.16 0.35 -6.12
N GLU A 112 13.84 1.49 -6.30
CA GLU A 112 14.11 2.09 -7.62
C GLU A 112 14.82 1.13 -8.58
N GLY A 113 15.59 0.18 -8.03
CA GLY A 113 16.27 -0.88 -8.78
C GLY A 113 15.35 -1.74 -9.64
N TRP A 114 14.04 -1.82 -9.34
CA TRP A 114 13.09 -2.62 -10.14
C TRP A 114 11.96 -1.82 -10.83
N LEU A 115 11.70 -0.58 -10.43
CA LEU A 115 10.56 0.24 -10.89
C LEU A 115 10.48 0.41 -12.42
N SER A 116 11.62 0.41 -13.11
CA SER A 116 11.74 0.58 -14.56
C SER A 116 11.42 -0.66 -15.40
N GLY A 117 11.22 -1.82 -14.76
CA GLY A 117 11.11 -3.10 -15.45
C GLY A 117 12.48 -3.65 -15.93
N PRO A 118 12.53 -4.84 -16.54
CA PRO A 118 11.39 -5.71 -16.88
C PRO A 118 10.64 -6.21 -15.63
N TYR A 119 9.33 -6.36 -15.76
CA TYR A 119 8.44 -6.77 -14.66
C TYR A 119 8.28 -8.28 -14.60
N SER A 120 9.24 -8.94 -13.95
CA SER A 120 9.16 -10.37 -13.60
C SER A 120 9.12 -10.53 -12.08
N LEU A 121 8.46 -11.59 -11.60
CA LEU A 121 8.38 -11.89 -10.15
C LEU A 121 9.78 -12.06 -9.56
N GLY A 122 10.65 -12.82 -10.22
CA GLY A 122 12.01 -13.08 -9.75
C GLY A 122 12.85 -11.81 -9.61
N ARG A 123 12.71 -10.84 -10.52
CA ARG A 123 13.38 -9.53 -10.40
C ARG A 123 12.76 -8.68 -9.30
N HIS A 124 11.43 -8.66 -9.20
CA HIS A 124 10.74 -7.92 -8.14
C HIS A 124 11.17 -8.38 -6.75
N PHE A 125 11.11 -9.68 -6.45
CA PHE A 125 11.47 -10.17 -5.11
C PHE A 125 12.96 -10.04 -4.79
N ARG A 126 13.88 -10.17 -5.76
CA ARG A 126 15.33 -9.94 -5.54
C ARG A 126 15.70 -8.48 -5.25
N HIS A 127 14.83 -7.53 -5.60
CA HIS A 127 15.02 -6.09 -5.37
C HIS A 127 13.92 -5.49 -4.48
N PHE A 128 13.13 -6.34 -3.82
CA PHE A 128 11.99 -5.93 -3.01
C PHE A 128 12.46 -5.27 -1.72
N PHE A 129 11.91 -4.10 -1.38
CA PHE A 129 12.09 -3.56 -0.05
C PHE A 129 10.75 -3.10 0.53
N ARG A 130 10.46 -3.56 1.75
CA ARG A 130 9.44 -2.99 2.61
C ARG A 130 10.04 -2.86 4.01
N PRO A 131 9.92 -1.70 4.67
CA PRO A 131 10.45 -1.53 6.02
C PRO A 131 9.70 -2.42 7.02
N GLY A 132 10.34 -2.68 8.15
CA GLY A 132 9.71 -3.35 9.28
C GLY A 132 8.47 -2.59 9.77
N PHE A 133 7.61 -3.25 10.53
CA PHE A 133 6.29 -2.75 10.92
C PHE A 133 6.33 -1.38 11.59
N LEU A 134 7.26 -1.18 12.54
CA LEU A 134 7.44 0.09 13.26
C LEU A 134 8.01 1.23 12.39
N GLU A 135 8.49 0.91 11.20
CA GLU A 135 9.09 1.85 10.25
C GLU A 135 8.15 2.18 9.07
N GLN A 136 6.91 1.67 9.07
CA GLN A 136 5.87 1.96 8.08
C GLN A 136 5.01 3.16 8.52
N PRO A 137 4.93 4.25 7.72
CA PRO A 137 4.36 5.52 8.17
C PRO A 137 2.86 5.56 8.51
N GLU A 138 2.06 4.56 8.15
CA GLU A 138 0.61 4.58 8.40
C GLU A 138 0.18 3.87 9.69
N TRP A 139 1.08 3.12 10.33
CA TRP A 139 0.77 2.42 11.58
C TRP A 139 1.07 3.31 12.80
N LEU A 140 0.12 3.35 13.73
CA LEU A 140 0.18 4.09 14.99
C LEU A 140 0.01 3.12 16.17
N PRO A 141 0.96 2.17 16.39
CA PRO A 141 0.82 1.17 17.46
C PRO A 141 0.61 1.79 18.85
N ASP A 142 1.26 2.92 19.11
CA ASP A 142 1.17 3.66 20.37
C ASP A 142 0.21 4.86 20.32
N GLY A 143 -0.53 5.03 19.21
CA GLY A 143 -1.45 6.14 18.95
C GLY A 143 -0.80 7.36 18.30
N ALA A 144 -1.63 8.29 17.81
CA ALA A 144 -1.20 9.46 17.04
C ALA A 144 -0.23 10.39 17.82
N ASP A 145 -0.43 10.56 19.12
CA ASP A 145 0.42 11.42 19.98
C ASP A 145 1.84 10.86 20.15
N ALA A 146 2.01 9.55 20.00
CA ALA A 146 3.29 8.85 20.11
C ALA A 146 4.01 8.67 18.76
N ALA A 147 3.51 9.27 17.67
CA ALA A 147 4.05 9.09 16.32
C ALA A 147 5.54 9.46 16.21
N ALA A 148 6.39 8.42 16.13
CA ALA A 148 7.84 8.56 16.12
C ALA A 148 8.41 8.94 14.74
N LEU A 149 7.75 8.56 13.65
CA LEU A 149 8.24 8.80 12.29
C LEU A 149 7.90 10.23 11.82
N PRO A 150 8.88 10.98 11.26
CA PRO A 150 8.61 12.32 10.72
C PRO A 150 7.63 12.30 9.53
N GLU A 151 7.59 11.21 8.75
CA GLU A 151 6.63 10.97 7.67
C GLU A 151 5.20 10.88 8.22
N THR A 152 4.99 10.05 9.25
CA THR A 152 3.71 9.92 9.95
C THR A 152 3.27 11.26 10.52
N ARG A 153 4.14 11.97 11.25
CA ARG A 153 3.81 13.30 11.78
C ARG A 153 3.46 14.30 10.70
N ALA A 154 4.10 14.23 9.53
CA ALA A 154 3.75 15.09 8.39
C ALA A 154 2.35 14.77 7.85
N LEU A 155 1.99 13.50 7.71
CA LEU A 155 0.65 13.10 7.30
C LEU A 155 -0.42 13.54 8.32
N LEU A 156 -0.20 13.29 9.62
CA LEU A 156 -1.12 13.69 10.68
C LEU A 156 -1.36 15.20 10.66
N ARG A 157 -0.30 16.02 10.52
CA ARG A 157 -0.42 17.48 10.38
C ARG A 157 -1.21 17.89 9.14
N VAL A 158 -0.99 17.24 7.99
CA VAL A 158 -1.73 17.53 6.76
C VAL A 158 -3.21 17.16 6.92
N GLN A 159 -3.53 16.05 7.58
CA GLN A 159 -4.90 15.66 7.90
C GLN A 159 -5.59 16.70 8.81
N ASP A 160 -4.89 17.19 9.83
CA ASP A 160 -5.37 18.23 10.75
C ASP A 160 -5.52 19.61 10.10
N GLU A 161 -4.60 19.96 9.21
CA GLU A 161 -4.60 21.20 8.44
C GLU A 161 -5.79 21.22 7.46
N LEU A 162 -5.95 20.15 6.69
CA LEU A 162 -6.93 20.08 5.61
C LEU A 162 -8.34 19.71 6.08
N LYS A 163 -8.46 18.94 7.16
CA LYS A 163 -9.74 18.39 7.67
C LYS A 163 -10.58 17.80 6.53
N PRO A 164 -10.03 16.84 5.76
CA PRO A 164 -10.65 16.41 4.52
C PRO A 164 -12.05 15.81 4.77
N PHE A 165 -12.99 16.00 3.83
CA PHE A 165 -14.24 15.23 3.91
C PHE A 165 -14.04 13.80 3.39
N PHE A 166 -13.03 13.61 2.53
CA PHE A 166 -12.67 12.34 1.91
C PHE A 166 -11.16 12.16 1.92
N GLN A 167 -10.70 11.02 2.43
CA GLN A 167 -9.32 10.57 2.28
C GLN A 167 -9.29 9.28 1.45
N CYS A 168 -8.28 9.15 0.58
CA CYS A 168 -7.89 7.88 0.01
C CYS A 168 -6.42 7.58 0.31
N SER A 169 -6.13 6.41 0.86
CA SER A 169 -4.76 5.87 0.85
C SER A 169 -4.62 4.88 -0.31
N LEU A 170 -3.57 5.05 -1.12
CA LEU A 170 -3.33 4.27 -2.33
C LEU A 170 -2.31 3.18 -2.05
N HIS A 171 -2.76 1.93 -2.12
CA HIS A 171 -1.97 0.75 -1.83
C HIS A 171 -1.85 -0.17 -3.05
N GLY A 172 -0.99 -1.17 -2.96
CA GLY A 172 -0.86 -2.19 -3.98
C GLY A 172 -0.57 -3.55 -3.38
N VAL A 173 -1.01 -4.59 -4.10
CA VAL A 173 -0.66 -5.97 -3.76
C VAL A 173 0.29 -6.53 -4.79
N ASP A 174 1.34 -7.22 -4.35
CA ASP A 174 2.29 -7.86 -5.27
C ASP A 174 1.52 -8.86 -6.15
N VAL A 175 0.92 -9.88 -5.54
CA VAL A 175 0.16 -10.94 -6.23
C VAL A 175 -1.20 -11.07 -5.57
N GLY A 176 -2.27 -11.14 -6.37
CA GLY A 176 -3.65 -11.28 -5.86
C GLY A 176 -4.69 -10.62 -6.76
N GLY A 177 -5.64 -9.94 -6.15
CA GLY A 177 -6.67 -9.14 -6.82
C GLY A 177 -6.83 -7.76 -6.20
N ALA A 178 -7.70 -6.95 -6.79
CA ALA A 178 -8.03 -5.62 -6.30
C ALA A 178 -9.16 -5.68 -5.27
N PHE A 179 -9.06 -4.88 -4.22
CA PHE A 179 -10.10 -4.71 -3.21
C PHE A 179 -10.06 -3.29 -2.64
N VAL A 180 -11.06 -2.97 -1.82
CA VAL A 180 -11.18 -1.67 -1.15
C VAL A 180 -11.55 -1.90 0.31
N GLU A 181 -10.97 -1.08 1.18
CA GLU A 181 -11.30 -1.07 2.60
C GLU A 181 -11.80 0.33 2.97
N LEU A 182 -12.80 0.42 3.82
CA LEU A 182 -13.45 1.67 4.18
C LEU A 182 -13.52 1.82 5.70
N THR A 183 -13.25 3.01 6.22
CA THR A 183 -13.54 3.33 7.63
C THR A 183 -15.03 3.53 7.91
N ARG A 184 -15.83 3.73 6.86
CA ARG A 184 -17.29 3.87 6.91
C ARG A 184 -17.89 3.51 5.55
N ASP A 185 -19.08 2.90 5.56
CA ASP A 185 -19.73 2.47 4.32
C ASP A 185 -19.96 3.62 3.34
N LEU A 186 -19.76 3.32 2.06
CA LEU A 186 -20.07 4.17 0.91
C LEU A 186 -21.00 3.39 -0.01
N PRO A 187 -22.32 3.44 0.21
CA PRO A 187 -23.29 2.63 -0.51
C PRO A 187 -23.13 2.75 -2.04
N GLY A 188 -23.03 1.59 -2.70
CA GLY A 188 -22.85 1.49 -4.15
C GLY A 188 -21.39 1.47 -4.62
N LEU A 189 -20.40 1.62 -3.73
CA LEU A 189 -18.99 1.53 -4.11
C LEU A 189 -18.62 0.16 -4.70
N ALA A 190 -19.11 -0.94 -4.11
CA ALA A 190 -18.84 -2.29 -4.59
C ALA A 190 -19.22 -2.51 -6.07
N GLN A 191 -20.34 -1.93 -6.52
CA GLN A 191 -20.75 -1.99 -7.92
C GLN A 191 -19.79 -1.21 -8.83
N ARG A 192 -19.30 -0.05 -8.38
CA ARG A 192 -18.35 0.79 -9.12
C ARG A 192 -16.96 0.14 -9.20
N VAL A 193 -16.52 -0.51 -8.13
CA VAL A 193 -15.31 -1.34 -8.09
C VAL A 193 -15.43 -2.49 -9.10
N ALA A 194 -16.54 -3.24 -9.07
CA ALA A 194 -16.81 -4.31 -10.03
C ALA A 194 -16.75 -3.83 -11.48
N HIS A 195 -17.38 -2.69 -11.77
CA HIS A 195 -17.36 -2.10 -13.11
C HIS A 195 -15.95 -1.68 -13.55
N ALA A 196 -15.17 -1.03 -12.67
CA ALA A 196 -13.81 -0.60 -12.97
C ALA A 196 -12.88 -1.80 -13.23
N ALA A 197 -12.95 -2.82 -12.36
CA ALA A 197 -12.18 -4.05 -12.46
C ALA A 197 -12.47 -4.81 -13.77
N ALA A 198 -13.76 -5.05 -14.07
CA ALA A 198 -14.18 -5.75 -15.28
C ALA A 198 -13.73 -5.01 -16.56
N ARG A 199 -13.85 -3.67 -16.59
CA ARG A 199 -13.42 -2.86 -17.74
C ARG A 199 -11.92 -2.88 -18.00
N LEU A 200 -11.12 -3.20 -16.99
CA LEU A 200 -9.65 -3.17 -17.06
C LEU A 200 -9.03 -4.58 -17.05
N GLY A 201 -9.85 -5.62 -16.90
CA GLY A 201 -9.41 -7.01 -16.81
C GLY A 201 -8.59 -7.27 -15.56
N ILE A 202 -8.97 -6.66 -14.43
CA ILE A 202 -8.30 -6.81 -13.14
C ILE A 202 -9.16 -7.72 -12.25
N PRO A 203 -8.63 -8.86 -11.76
CA PRO A 203 -9.35 -9.69 -10.80
C PRO A 203 -9.59 -8.93 -9.50
N ARG A 204 -10.74 -9.14 -8.87
CA ARG A 204 -11.06 -8.65 -7.53
C ARG A 204 -10.79 -9.71 -6.48
N GLU A 205 -10.25 -9.30 -5.35
CA GLU A 205 -10.00 -10.21 -4.25
C GLU A 205 -11.20 -10.22 -3.31
N LEU A 206 -11.97 -11.31 -3.31
CA LEU A 206 -13.24 -11.37 -2.54
C LEU A 206 -13.05 -11.65 -1.05
N GLY A 207 -11.87 -12.12 -0.66
CA GLY A 207 -11.53 -12.47 0.71
C GLY A 207 -10.04 -12.32 0.94
N PRO A 208 -9.52 -11.07 0.86
CA PRO A 208 -8.10 -10.82 1.06
C PRO A 208 -7.71 -11.22 2.48
N TYR A 209 -6.46 -11.67 2.62
CA TYR A 209 -5.93 -12.09 3.92
C TYR A 209 -6.03 -10.97 4.97
N ASP A 210 -5.72 -9.73 4.58
CA ASP A 210 -5.71 -8.58 5.48
C ASP A 210 -7.11 -8.26 6.06
N ALA A 211 -8.16 -8.52 5.28
CA ALA A 211 -9.56 -8.32 5.68
C ALA A 211 -10.30 -9.63 5.98
N LEU A 212 -9.59 -10.72 6.27
CA LEU A 212 -10.18 -12.07 6.42
C LEU A 212 -11.33 -12.09 7.43
N TYR A 213 -11.19 -11.34 8.52
CA TYR A 213 -12.16 -11.28 9.62
C TYR A 213 -13.05 -10.04 9.58
N TRP A 214 -12.89 -9.18 8.57
CA TRP A 214 -13.55 -7.89 8.54
C TRP A 214 -14.95 -7.99 7.92
N PRO A 215 -15.91 -7.18 8.37
CA PRO A 215 -17.24 -7.14 7.76
C PRO A 215 -17.17 -6.79 6.27
N GLY A 216 -17.86 -7.55 5.43
CA GLY A 216 -17.99 -7.22 4.00
C GLY A 216 -19.08 -6.18 3.77
N LEU A 217 -18.78 -5.13 3.01
CA LEU A 217 -19.73 -4.13 2.50
C LEU A 217 -20.19 -4.45 1.07
N GLY A 218 -19.54 -5.43 0.44
CA GLY A 218 -19.87 -5.98 -0.86
C GLY A 218 -18.69 -6.80 -1.40
N PRO A 219 -18.82 -7.41 -2.59
CA PRO A 219 -17.73 -8.15 -3.20
C PRO A 219 -16.46 -7.29 -3.35
N ALA A 220 -15.37 -7.69 -2.67
CA ALA A 220 -14.09 -6.98 -2.62
C ALA A 220 -14.14 -5.56 -2.02
N VAL A 221 -15.13 -5.30 -1.16
CA VAL A 221 -15.20 -4.06 -0.36
C VAL A 221 -15.46 -4.42 1.10
N HIS A 222 -14.56 -4.01 1.99
CA HIS A 222 -14.54 -4.40 3.41
C HIS A 222 -14.62 -3.17 4.32
N LEU A 223 -15.22 -3.32 5.50
CA LEU A 223 -15.23 -2.31 6.54
C LEU A 223 -14.05 -2.54 7.47
N ILE A 224 -13.21 -1.53 7.64
CA ILE A 224 -12.11 -1.58 8.60
C ILE A 224 -12.72 -1.52 10.01
N PRO A 225 -12.48 -2.53 10.87
CA PRO A 225 -12.95 -2.49 12.24
C PRO A 225 -12.23 -1.37 13.01
N PRO A 226 -12.85 -0.79 14.05
CA PRO A 226 -12.16 0.12 14.94
C PRO A 226 -10.87 -0.51 15.48
N PRO A 227 -9.77 0.25 15.59
CA PRO A 227 -8.51 -0.28 16.06
C PRO A 227 -8.62 -0.75 17.51
N HIS A 228 -7.88 -1.80 17.84
CA HIS A 228 -7.79 -2.37 19.18
C HIS A 228 -6.31 -2.68 19.51
N ARG A 229 -5.88 -2.33 20.73
CA ARG A 229 -4.49 -2.60 21.12
C ARG A 229 -4.27 -4.11 21.22
N GLY A 230 -3.30 -4.62 20.45
CA GLY A 230 -2.80 -5.99 20.50
C GLY A 230 -1.30 -6.02 20.78
N ASP A 231 -0.73 -7.21 20.92
CA ASP A 231 0.72 -7.36 20.91
C ASP A 231 1.31 -7.09 19.51
N LEU A 232 2.64 -7.07 19.41
CA LEU A 232 3.33 -6.79 18.15
C LEU A 232 2.96 -7.79 17.05
N ALA A 233 2.75 -9.08 17.38
CA ALA A 233 2.39 -10.08 16.39
C ALA A 233 0.97 -9.85 15.84
N ALA A 234 0.00 -9.55 16.71
CA ALA A 234 -1.35 -9.17 16.32
C ALA A 234 -1.37 -7.86 15.51
N ALA A 235 -0.52 -6.90 15.89
CA ALA A 235 -0.36 -5.63 15.19
C ALA A 235 0.14 -5.82 13.75
N ILE A 236 1.16 -6.66 13.56
CA ILE A 236 1.74 -6.99 12.24
C ILE A 236 0.73 -7.74 11.36
N THR A 237 -0.03 -8.67 11.93
CA THR A 237 -0.82 -9.64 11.16
C THR A 237 -2.21 -9.18 10.79
N GLU A 238 -2.86 -8.35 11.62
CA GLU A 238 -4.29 -8.04 11.48
C GLU A 238 -4.57 -6.56 11.26
N ALA A 239 -3.51 -5.74 11.16
CA ALA A 239 -3.64 -4.29 11.26
C ALA A 239 -4.46 -3.89 12.51
N ALA A 240 -4.32 -4.65 13.60
CA ALA A 240 -5.13 -4.48 14.81
C ALA A 240 -4.94 -3.09 15.45
N VAL A 241 -3.78 -2.47 15.21
CA VAL A 241 -3.41 -1.17 15.79
C VAL A 241 -4.15 0.01 15.20
N GLU A 242 -4.09 1.12 15.91
CA GLU A 242 -4.48 2.41 15.36
C GLU A 242 -3.65 2.73 14.10
N SER A 243 -4.28 3.40 13.14
CA SER A 243 -3.65 3.80 11.88
C SER A 243 -4.00 5.24 11.54
N THR A 244 -3.19 5.85 10.67
CA THR A 244 -3.47 7.19 10.14
C THR A 244 -4.77 7.24 9.34
N TRP A 245 -5.38 6.11 9.02
CA TRP A 245 -6.65 6.02 8.30
C TRP A 245 -7.84 6.51 9.14
N PHE A 246 -7.81 6.29 10.46
CA PHE A 246 -8.86 6.72 11.39
C PHE A 246 -8.60 8.10 11.99
N HIS A 247 -7.35 8.60 12.00
CA HIS A 247 -7.01 9.93 12.54
C HIS A 247 -7.98 11.03 12.07
N PRO A 248 -8.27 11.21 10.76
CA PRO A 248 -9.12 12.30 10.31
C PRO A 248 -10.62 12.05 10.55
N GLN A 249 -11.04 10.90 11.10
CA GLN A 249 -12.46 10.57 11.34
C GLN A 249 -13.16 11.60 12.24
N ARG A 250 -12.42 12.19 13.19
CA ARG A 250 -12.91 13.29 14.04
C ARG A 250 -13.37 14.54 13.27
N HIS A 251 -12.96 14.68 12.01
CA HIS A 251 -13.40 15.75 11.12
C HIS A 251 -14.60 15.37 10.24
N GLY A 252 -15.18 14.18 10.45
CA GLY A 252 -16.22 13.61 9.58
C GLY A 252 -15.67 12.91 8.34
N THR A 253 -14.35 12.74 8.25
CA THR A 253 -13.68 12.10 7.10
C THR A 253 -14.10 10.65 6.96
N VAL A 254 -14.44 10.25 5.73
CA VAL A 254 -14.41 8.85 5.32
C VAL A 254 -13.09 8.55 4.61
N THR A 255 -12.42 7.48 5.01
CA THR A 255 -11.15 7.05 4.43
C THR A 255 -11.37 5.76 3.63
N ALA A 256 -10.89 5.75 2.39
CA ALA A 256 -10.84 4.57 1.54
C ALA A 256 -9.39 4.10 1.30
N ILE A 257 -9.14 2.82 1.45
CA ILE A 257 -7.88 2.17 1.10
C ILE A 257 -8.14 1.45 -0.22
N VAL A 258 -7.38 1.77 -1.27
CA VAL A 258 -7.62 1.24 -2.62
C VAL A 258 -6.44 0.41 -3.08
N GLU A 259 -6.66 -0.90 -3.14
CA GLU A 259 -5.64 -1.90 -3.46
C GLU A 259 -5.65 -2.23 -4.95
N ALA A 260 -4.49 -2.17 -5.59
CA ALA A 260 -4.30 -2.54 -6.99
C ALA A 260 -3.23 -3.63 -7.14
N PRO A 261 -3.54 -4.75 -7.80
CA PRO A 261 -2.58 -5.85 -7.98
C PRO A 261 -1.55 -5.55 -9.05
N MET A 262 -0.30 -5.92 -8.78
CA MET A 262 0.75 -5.96 -9.79
C MET A 262 0.62 -7.19 -10.68
N TRP A 263 0.49 -8.37 -10.06
CA TRP A 263 0.17 -9.63 -10.72
C TRP A 263 -1.23 -10.10 -10.32
N GLY A 264 -2.14 -10.10 -11.29
CA GLY A 264 -3.52 -10.56 -11.09
C GLY A 264 -3.62 -12.08 -11.08
N VAL A 265 -4.39 -12.62 -10.12
CA VAL A 265 -4.76 -14.04 -10.02
C VAL A 265 -6.27 -14.19 -10.16
N PRO A 266 -6.81 -14.79 -11.25
CA PRO A 266 -8.25 -14.91 -11.44
C PRO A 266 -8.99 -15.67 -10.34
N ALA A 267 -8.35 -16.67 -9.73
CA ALA A 267 -8.97 -17.54 -8.72
C ALA A 267 -9.35 -16.81 -7.41
N VAL A 268 -8.83 -15.60 -7.17
CA VAL A 268 -9.25 -14.77 -6.02
C VAL A 268 -10.67 -14.19 -6.18
N GLU A 269 -11.28 -14.33 -7.37
CA GLU A 269 -12.70 -14.03 -7.62
C GLU A 269 -13.64 -15.24 -7.41
N ASP A 270 -13.12 -16.44 -7.13
CA ASP A 270 -13.96 -17.64 -7.05
C ASP A 270 -14.79 -17.70 -5.75
N ALA A 271 -16.05 -17.30 -5.84
CA ALA A 271 -17.00 -17.32 -4.73
C ALA A 271 -17.57 -18.72 -4.42
N ALA A 272 -17.20 -19.77 -5.16
CA ALA A 272 -17.72 -21.11 -4.93
C ALA A 272 -17.26 -21.68 -3.58
N ARG A 273 -18.02 -22.66 -3.10
CA ARG A 273 -17.64 -23.44 -1.91
C ARG A 273 -16.45 -24.35 -2.26
N PRO A 274 -15.45 -24.49 -1.39
CA PRO A 274 -14.38 -25.45 -1.60
C PRO A 274 -14.89 -26.89 -1.44
N ASP A 275 -14.30 -27.82 -2.20
CA ASP A 275 -14.65 -29.25 -2.11
C ASP A 275 -14.07 -29.86 -0.83
N ASP A 276 -12.81 -29.54 -0.50
CA ASP A 276 -12.16 -29.90 0.76
C ASP A 276 -11.39 -28.69 1.31
N ARG A 277 -12.08 -27.90 2.15
CA ARG A 277 -11.50 -26.72 2.81
C ARG A 277 -10.28 -27.11 3.66
N ASP A 278 -10.39 -28.17 4.43
CA ASP A 278 -9.42 -28.52 5.47
C ASP A 278 -8.13 -29.06 4.86
N ALA A 279 -8.22 -29.79 3.74
CA ALA A 279 -7.03 -30.21 3.01
C ALA A 279 -6.22 -29.00 2.49
N VAL A 280 -6.90 -28.00 1.93
CA VAL A 280 -6.22 -26.79 1.44
C VAL A 280 -5.58 -26.01 2.58
N LEU A 281 -6.30 -25.80 3.68
CA LEU A 281 -5.75 -25.13 4.86
C LEU A 281 -4.54 -25.88 5.44
N ARG A 282 -4.64 -27.21 5.62
CA ARG A 282 -3.49 -28.02 6.06
C ARG A 282 -2.29 -27.89 5.14
N ALA A 283 -2.51 -27.85 3.82
CA ALA A 283 -1.43 -27.66 2.85
C ALA A 283 -0.76 -26.29 3.02
N VAL A 284 -1.55 -25.21 3.04
CA VAL A 284 -1.05 -23.84 3.21
C VAL A 284 -0.27 -23.70 4.53
N SER A 285 -0.84 -24.13 5.65
CA SER A 285 -0.19 -24.07 6.96
C SER A 285 1.09 -24.93 7.02
N THR A 286 1.07 -26.13 6.42
CA THR A 286 2.27 -27.00 6.40
C THR A 286 3.39 -26.37 5.58
N THR A 287 3.06 -25.81 4.41
CA THR A 287 4.01 -25.10 3.55
C THR A 287 4.58 -23.88 4.27
N LEU A 288 3.74 -23.05 4.90
CA LEU A 288 4.21 -21.86 5.62
C LEU A 288 5.17 -22.23 6.76
N ARG A 289 4.86 -23.25 7.56
CA ARG A 289 5.78 -23.72 8.63
C ARG A 289 7.10 -24.25 8.04
N HIS A 290 7.04 -24.99 6.93
CA HIS A 290 8.23 -25.52 6.29
C HIS A 290 9.14 -24.39 5.79
N ASP A 291 8.57 -23.46 5.03
CA ASP A 291 9.31 -22.35 4.42
C ASP A 291 9.89 -21.41 5.50
N THR A 292 9.14 -21.14 6.58
CA THR A 292 9.62 -20.38 7.73
C THR A 292 10.88 -21.01 8.33
N ARG A 293 10.86 -22.32 8.59
CA ARG A 293 12.04 -23.03 9.13
C ARG A 293 13.24 -23.03 8.19
N VAL A 294 13.01 -23.08 6.88
CA VAL A 294 14.07 -22.95 5.88
C VAL A 294 14.71 -21.56 5.99
N LEU A 295 13.90 -20.52 6.07
CA LEU A 295 14.34 -19.13 6.15
C LEU A 295 15.02 -18.81 7.49
N GLU A 296 14.56 -19.37 8.61
CA GLU A 296 15.23 -19.26 9.92
C GLU A 296 16.64 -19.84 9.88
N ARG A 297 16.83 -21.01 9.26
CA ARG A 297 18.16 -21.61 9.08
C ARG A 297 19.06 -20.78 8.17
N LEU A 298 18.50 -20.21 7.10
CA LEU A 298 19.21 -19.28 6.23
C LEU A 298 19.66 -18.04 7.00
N LEU A 299 18.74 -17.38 7.71
CA LEU A 299 19.04 -16.21 8.54
C LEU A 299 20.13 -16.53 9.57
N ALA A 300 20.03 -17.64 10.28
CA ALA A 300 21.02 -18.03 11.29
C ALA A 300 22.43 -18.23 10.69
N ARG A 301 22.54 -18.74 9.45
CA ARG A 301 23.82 -18.88 8.74
C ARG A 301 24.40 -17.53 8.30
N VAL A 302 23.57 -16.63 7.79
CA VAL A 302 24.05 -15.37 7.20
C VAL A 302 24.28 -14.29 8.25
N ARG A 303 23.45 -14.23 9.30
CA ARG A 303 23.42 -13.15 10.31
C ARG A 303 24.81 -12.85 10.94
N PRO A 304 25.68 -13.82 11.26
CA PRO A 304 27.02 -13.52 11.77
C PRO A 304 27.89 -12.69 10.81
N GLY A 305 27.73 -12.90 9.49
CA GLY A 305 28.48 -12.19 8.45
C GLY A 305 27.93 -10.81 8.11
N LEU A 306 26.78 -10.42 8.66
CA LEU A 306 26.15 -9.12 8.40
C LEU A 306 26.60 -8.03 9.37
N ALA A 307 27.40 -8.40 10.39
CA ALA A 307 27.92 -7.45 11.37
C ALA A 307 28.82 -6.41 10.69
N GLY A 308 28.45 -5.13 10.81
CA GLY A 308 29.21 -4.01 10.25
C GLY A 308 28.76 -3.54 8.86
N LEU A 309 27.78 -4.20 8.23
CA LEU A 309 27.17 -3.69 7.00
C LEU A 309 26.29 -2.47 7.32
N PRO A 310 26.50 -1.33 6.64
CA PRO A 310 25.63 -0.17 6.77
C PRO A 310 24.17 -0.56 6.47
N ASP A 311 23.24 -0.04 7.28
CA ASP A 311 21.80 -0.29 7.15
C ASP A 311 21.33 -1.75 7.24
N ALA A 312 22.17 -2.71 7.64
CA ALA A 312 21.74 -4.11 7.79
C ALA A 312 20.54 -4.25 8.72
N GLY A 313 20.48 -3.47 9.80
CA GLY A 313 19.34 -3.44 10.71
C GLY A 313 18.00 -3.11 10.03
N ARG A 314 18.00 -2.25 9.00
CA ARG A 314 16.78 -1.87 8.26
C ARG A 314 16.26 -2.97 7.35
N LEU A 315 17.15 -3.80 6.82
CA LEU A 315 16.79 -4.96 6.01
C LEU A 315 16.47 -6.18 6.88
N LEU A 316 17.11 -6.29 8.05
CA LEU A 316 16.85 -7.36 9.02
C LEU A 316 15.53 -7.17 9.77
N ALA A 317 15.14 -5.94 10.11
CA ALA A 317 13.87 -5.68 10.81
C ALA A 317 12.64 -6.34 10.14
N PRO A 318 12.35 -6.13 8.84
CA PRO A 318 11.24 -6.82 8.19
C PRO A 318 11.42 -8.34 8.07
N VAL A 319 12.65 -8.84 7.98
CA VAL A 319 12.93 -10.29 8.02
C VAL A 319 12.52 -10.86 9.37
N ASP A 320 12.90 -10.20 10.47
CA ASP A 320 12.58 -10.62 11.82
C ASP A 320 11.07 -10.52 12.08
N ASP A 321 10.41 -9.46 11.62
CA ASP A 321 8.95 -9.32 11.70
C ASP A 321 8.21 -10.47 10.99
N TYR A 322 8.63 -10.84 9.78
CA TYR A 322 8.01 -11.94 9.04
C TYR A 322 8.23 -13.28 9.74
N LEU A 323 9.46 -13.57 10.19
CA LEU A 323 9.76 -14.83 10.87
C LEU A 323 9.08 -14.93 12.24
N LEU A 324 8.85 -13.80 12.91
CA LEU A 324 8.09 -13.73 14.15
C LEU A 324 6.63 -14.19 13.96
N VAL A 325 5.96 -13.73 12.89
CA VAL A 325 4.51 -13.95 12.73
C VAL A 325 4.13 -15.21 11.96
N CYS A 326 4.97 -15.70 11.06
CA CYS A 326 4.64 -16.83 10.19
C CYS A 326 4.22 -18.11 10.95
N PRO A 327 4.86 -18.51 12.07
CA PRO A 327 4.44 -19.68 12.83
C PRO A 327 3.02 -19.54 13.38
N GLY A 328 2.70 -18.39 14.00
CA GLY A 328 1.38 -18.11 14.55
C GLY A 328 0.29 -18.08 13.47
N LEU A 329 0.58 -17.52 12.30
CA LEU A 329 -0.33 -17.57 11.15
C LEU A 329 -0.59 -18.98 10.66
N ALA A 330 0.45 -19.80 10.56
CA ALA A 330 0.29 -21.18 10.13
C ALA A 330 -0.58 -21.98 11.12
N ASP A 331 -0.44 -21.74 12.42
CA ASP A 331 -1.26 -22.33 13.46
C ASP A 331 -2.71 -21.84 13.39
N ALA A 332 -2.92 -20.53 13.22
CA ALA A 332 -4.25 -19.93 13.09
C ALA A 332 -5.05 -20.45 11.87
N TRP A 333 -4.36 -20.86 10.80
CA TRP A 333 -5.01 -21.39 9.61
C TRP A 333 -5.18 -22.92 9.63
N ASP A 334 -4.47 -23.64 10.51
CA ASP A 334 -4.46 -25.10 10.47
C ASP A 334 -5.66 -25.69 11.23
N PRO A 335 -6.55 -26.46 10.57
CA PRO A 335 -7.72 -27.03 11.23
C PRO A 335 -7.39 -28.04 12.34
N ARG A 336 -6.12 -28.48 12.45
CA ARG A 336 -5.65 -29.36 13.54
C ARG A 336 -5.29 -28.59 14.81
N THR A 337 -5.14 -27.28 14.74
CA THR A 337 -4.84 -26.38 15.86
C THR A 337 -5.90 -25.29 15.93
N PRO A 338 -7.19 -25.64 16.14
CA PRO A 338 -8.26 -24.66 16.11
C PRO A 338 -8.07 -23.62 17.21
N ASP A 339 -8.19 -22.35 16.85
CA ASP A 339 -8.24 -21.24 17.80
C ASP A 339 -9.69 -21.08 18.32
N PRO A 340 -9.95 -21.38 19.60
CA PRO A 340 -11.30 -21.26 20.17
C PRO A 340 -11.72 -19.81 20.41
N VAL A 341 -10.75 -18.88 20.50
CA VAL A 341 -10.99 -17.44 20.71
C VAL A 341 -11.34 -16.79 19.38
N ARG A 342 -10.67 -17.21 18.30
CA ARG A 342 -10.81 -16.60 16.97
C ARG A 342 -10.94 -17.65 15.85
N PRO A 343 -12.10 -18.29 15.71
CA PRO A 343 -12.30 -19.29 14.67
C PRO A 343 -12.26 -18.67 13.28
N LEU A 344 -11.72 -19.42 12.31
CA LEU A 344 -11.75 -19.03 10.89
C LEU A 344 -13.20 -18.79 10.43
N PRO A 345 -13.46 -17.71 9.66
CA PRO A 345 -14.79 -17.43 9.13
C PRO A 345 -15.18 -18.46 8.06
N PRO A 346 -16.44 -18.49 7.60
CA PRO A 346 -16.85 -19.32 6.47
C PRO A 346 -16.04 -19.02 5.20
N LEU A 347 -15.13 -19.93 4.82
CA LEU A 347 -14.22 -19.74 3.69
C LEU A 347 -14.83 -20.16 2.35
N ARG A 348 -14.53 -19.36 1.32
CA ARG A 348 -14.77 -19.68 -0.11
C ARG A 348 -13.44 -20.03 -0.80
N ARG A 349 -13.49 -20.54 -2.03
CA ARG A 349 -12.28 -20.80 -2.83
C ARG A 349 -11.40 -19.56 -2.98
N ALA A 350 -12.00 -18.38 -3.13
CA ALA A 350 -11.30 -17.08 -3.11
C ALA A 350 -10.43 -16.89 -1.85
N HIS A 351 -10.99 -17.14 -0.66
CA HIS A 351 -10.27 -16.99 0.60
C HIS A 351 -9.10 -17.97 0.70
N LEU A 352 -9.31 -19.23 0.33
CA LEU A 352 -8.25 -20.25 0.35
C LEU A 352 -7.12 -19.91 -0.62
N THR A 353 -7.46 -19.35 -1.79
CA THR A 353 -6.49 -18.84 -2.76
C THR A 353 -5.70 -17.67 -2.19
N ALA A 354 -6.38 -16.70 -1.57
CA ALA A 354 -5.75 -15.54 -0.93
C ALA A 354 -4.79 -15.96 0.20
N LEU A 355 -5.17 -16.92 1.05
CA LEU A 355 -4.31 -17.46 2.11
C LEU A 355 -3.06 -18.14 1.57
N ARG A 356 -3.20 -18.96 0.51
CA ARG A 356 -2.05 -19.56 -0.18
C ARG A 356 -1.10 -18.49 -0.71
N ILE A 357 -1.65 -17.45 -1.34
CA ILE A 357 -0.87 -16.33 -1.86
C ILE A 357 -0.17 -15.58 -0.71
N ALA A 358 -0.87 -15.28 0.37
CA ALA A 358 -0.32 -14.57 1.53
C ALA A 358 0.85 -15.34 2.17
N GLY A 359 0.70 -16.65 2.41
CA GLY A 359 1.78 -17.48 2.96
C GLY A 359 3.01 -17.50 2.07
N ARG A 360 2.83 -17.65 0.76
CA ARG A 360 3.92 -17.60 -0.24
C ARG A 360 4.57 -16.21 -0.31
N ARG A 361 3.79 -15.13 -0.14
CA ARG A 361 4.25 -13.73 -0.17
C ARG A 361 5.21 -13.46 0.97
N LEU A 362 4.88 -13.90 2.19
CA LEU A 362 5.75 -13.75 3.36
C LEU A 362 7.10 -14.45 3.12
N ALA A 363 7.09 -15.69 2.65
CA ALA A 363 8.32 -16.43 2.36
C ALA A 363 9.20 -15.75 1.28
N LEU A 364 8.59 -15.32 0.17
CA LEU A 364 9.31 -14.66 -0.94
C LEU A 364 9.88 -13.30 -0.55
N ARG A 365 9.13 -12.48 0.20
CA ARG A 365 9.61 -11.19 0.71
C ARG A 365 10.82 -11.39 1.63
N THR A 366 10.75 -12.36 2.56
CA THR A 366 11.87 -12.70 3.43
C THR A 366 13.10 -13.19 2.66
N ALA A 367 12.93 -14.10 1.70
CA ALA A 367 14.04 -14.57 0.87
C ALA A 367 14.67 -13.44 0.04
N GLY A 368 13.84 -12.55 -0.52
CA GLY A 368 14.30 -11.39 -1.28
C GLY A 368 15.13 -10.40 -0.46
N LEU A 369 14.73 -10.17 0.79
CA LEU A 369 15.48 -9.32 1.73
C LEU A 369 16.79 -9.97 2.17
N LEU A 370 16.77 -11.27 2.48
CA LEU A 370 18.00 -12.04 2.77
C LEU A 370 18.95 -12.06 1.58
N HIS A 371 18.43 -12.23 0.36
CA HIS A 371 19.22 -12.17 -0.86
C HIS A 371 19.91 -10.82 -1.01
N GLN A 372 19.20 -9.71 -0.77
CA GLN A 372 19.79 -8.38 -0.81
C GLN A 372 20.86 -8.17 0.27
N LEU A 373 20.62 -8.66 1.49
CA LEU A 373 21.61 -8.59 2.58
C LEU A 373 22.92 -9.27 2.21
N VAL A 374 22.85 -10.51 1.69
CA VAL A 374 24.05 -11.27 1.29
C VAL A 374 24.67 -10.71 -0.01
N THR A 375 23.87 -10.14 -0.91
CA THR A 375 24.43 -9.46 -2.08
C THR A 375 25.19 -8.20 -1.67
N ALA A 376 24.66 -7.45 -0.70
CA ALA A 376 25.26 -6.22 -0.20
C ALA A 376 26.54 -6.46 0.62
N SER A 377 26.75 -7.65 1.18
CA SER A 377 28.02 -7.98 1.85
C SER A 377 29.20 -8.10 0.90
N GLY A 378 28.95 -8.30 -0.41
CA GLY A 378 29.99 -8.44 -1.43
C GLY A 378 30.75 -9.78 -1.40
N ASP A 379 30.49 -10.60 -0.38
CA ASP A 379 30.97 -11.98 -0.26
C ASP A 379 29.85 -12.86 0.37
N ASP A 380 29.86 -14.15 0.04
CA ASP A 380 28.89 -15.15 0.51
C ASP A 380 29.62 -16.37 1.12
N PRO A 381 30.30 -16.19 2.28
CA PRO A 381 31.01 -17.28 2.94
C PRO A 381 30.07 -18.40 3.43
N ALA A 382 28.77 -18.09 3.56
CA ALA A 382 27.74 -19.05 3.97
C ALA A 382 27.18 -19.87 2.80
N GLY A 383 27.52 -19.54 1.54
CA GLY A 383 26.95 -20.16 0.35
C GLY A 383 25.42 -20.04 0.27
N ALA A 384 24.86 -18.95 0.79
CA ALA A 384 23.42 -18.73 0.90
C ALA A 384 22.78 -18.26 -0.43
N LEU A 385 23.49 -17.51 -1.28
CA LEU A 385 22.93 -16.94 -2.50
C LEU A 385 22.40 -18.00 -3.48
N PRO A 386 23.14 -19.09 -3.82
CA PRO A 386 22.61 -20.12 -4.72
C PRO A 386 21.40 -20.88 -4.16
N GLU A 387 21.27 -20.93 -2.83
CA GLU A 387 20.08 -21.52 -2.19
C GLU A 387 18.89 -20.55 -2.25
N LEU A 388 19.11 -19.27 -1.93
CA LEU A 388 18.10 -18.22 -2.02
C LEU A 388 17.59 -18.05 -3.45
N ASP A 389 18.47 -18.06 -4.45
CA ASP A 389 18.08 -17.99 -5.86
C ASP A 389 17.15 -19.12 -6.26
N ARG A 390 17.51 -20.37 -5.91
CA ARG A 390 16.67 -21.54 -6.20
C ARG A 390 15.31 -21.46 -5.50
N LEU A 391 15.28 -21.01 -4.24
CA LEU A 391 14.03 -20.83 -3.50
C LEU A 391 13.15 -19.75 -4.16
N ILE A 392 13.72 -18.58 -4.45
CA ILE A 392 12.99 -17.48 -5.11
C ILE A 392 12.44 -17.93 -6.45
N ASP A 393 13.23 -18.61 -7.29
CA ASP A 393 12.80 -19.05 -8.61
C ASP A 393 11.68 -20.11 -8.51
N THR A 394 11.83 -21.09 -7.61
CA THR A 394 10.81 -22.13 -7.38
C THR A 394 9.50 -21.53 -6.88
N TRP A 395 9.57 -20.60 -5.93
CA TRP A 395 8.41 -19.95 -5.34
C TRP A 395 7.76 -18.93 -6.28
N CYS A 396 8.53 -18.28 -7.15
CA CYS A 396 7.98 -17.46 -8.23
C CYS A 396 7.26 -18.33 -9.27
N ALA A 397 7.79 -19.50 -9.60
CA ALA A 397 7.12 -20.44 -10.51
C ALA A 397 5.80 -20.94 -9.91
N ASP A 398 5.72 -21.20 -8.59
CA ASP A 398 4.47 -21.54 -7.89
C ASP A 398 3.40 -20.45 -8.07
N TYR A 399 3.76 -19.16 -8.07
CA TYR A 399 2.80 -18.11 -8.41
C TYR A 399 2.38 -18.13 -9.88
N GLN A 400 3.31 -18.30 -10.81
CA GLN A 400 3.03 -18.25 -12.24
C GLN A 400 2.18 -19.44 -12.68
N ASP A 401 2.59 -20.64 -12.30
CA ASP A 401 2.04 -21.90 -12.79
C ASP A 401 0.96 -22.41 -11.83
N GLY A 402 1.19 -22.30 -10.52
CA GLY A 402 0.29 -22.81 -9.48
C GLY A 402 -0.89 -21.89 -9.14
N CYS A 403 -0.76 -20.58 -9.37
CA CYS A 403 -1.83 -19.60 -9.18
C CYS A 403 -2.26 -18.89 -10.49
N GLY A 404 -1.52 -19.03 -11.58
CA GLY A 404 -1.83 -18.34 -12.83
C GLY A 404 -1.60 -16.84 -12.77
N ALA A 405 -0.67 -16.36 -11.94
CA ALA A 405 -0.39 -14.95 -11.75
C ALA A 405 0.10 -14.26 -13.04
N ARG A 406 -0.54 -13.16 -13.44
CA ARG A 406 -0.22 -12.42 -14.68
C ARG A 406 0.02 -10.94 -14.42
N TRP A 407 1.09 -10.40 -15.02
CA TRP A 407 1.42 -8.98 -14.92
C TRP A 407 0.29 -8.10 -15.47
N ILE A 408 -0.13 -7.12 -14.68
CA ILE A 408 -1.07 -6.07 -15.08
C ILE A 408 -0.24 -4.83 -15.42
N PRO A 409 -0.33 -4.24 -16.62
CA PRO A 409 0.45 -3.05 -16.96
C PRO A 409 0.20 -1.89 -15.98
N VAL A 410 1.27 -1.17 -15.60
CA VAL A 410 1.22 -0.03 -14.67
C VAL A 410 0.09 0.96 -15.01
N ALA A 411 -0.07 1.28 -16.29
CA ALA A 411 -1.13 2.17 -16.75
C ALA A 411 -2.55 1.66 -16.42
N ARG A 412 -2.78 0.34 -16.44
CA ARG A 412 -4.09 -0.25 -16.06
C ARG A 412 -4.27 -0.25 -14.54
N GLN A 413 -3.22 -0.56 -13.78
CA GLN A 413 -3.27 -0.50 -12.31
C GLN A 413 -3.63 0.93 -11.85
N ALA A 414 -2.92 1.94 -12.38
CA ALA A 414 -3.16 3.34 -12.04
C ALA A 414 -4.54 3.83 -12.52
N GLU A 415 -4.98 3.41 -13.71
CA GLU A 415 -6.32 3.72 -14.22
C GLU A 415 -7.42 3.13 -13.34
N TYR A 416 -7.23 1.91 -12.81
CA TYR A 416 -8.15 1.28 -11.87
C TYR A 416 -8.27 2.10 -10.59
N GLN A 417 -7.15 2.37 -9.91
CA GLN A 417 -7.18 3.18 -8.69
C GLN A 417 -7.83 4.53 -8.96
N THR A 418 -7.47 5.20 -10.05
CA THR A 418 -8.05 6.51 -10.41
C THR A 418 -9.58 6.45 -10.56
N ARG A 419 -10.14 5.37 -11.12
CA ARG A 419 -11.60 5.20 -11.24
C ARG A 419 -12.25 4.94 -9.89
N VAL A 420 -11.64 4.11 -9.05
CA VAL A 420 -12.16 3.76 -7.73
C VAL A 420 -12.10 4.96 -6.79
N VAL A 421 -10.98 5.70 -6.76
CA VAL A 421 -10.82 6.94 -5.98
C VAL A 421 -11.90 7.94 -6.34
N ARG A 422 -12.13 8.18 -7.65
CA ARG A 422 -13.16 9.11 -8.11
C ARG A 422 -14.57 8.64 -7.73
N ALA A 423 -14.83 7.35 -7.84
CA ALA A 423 -16.09 6.76 -7.41
C ALA A 423 -16.34 6.95 -5.90
N ALA A 424 -15.33 6.68 -5.08
CA ALA A 424 -15.42 6.86 -3.63
C ALA A 424 -15.59 8.35 -3.25
N PHE A 425 -14.83 9.24 -3.87
CA PHE A 425 -14.97 10.69 -3.73
C PHE A 425 -16.41 11.16 -4.07
N GLU A 426 -16.96 10.74 -5.21
CA GLU A 426 -18.32 11.12 -5.63
C GLU A 426 -19.40 10.63 -4.66
N LEU A 427 -19.23 9.44 -4.08
CA LEU A 427 -20.15 8.89 -3.08
C LEU A 427 -20.02 9.64 -1.75
N ALA A 428 -18.80 9.83 -1.25
CA ALA A 428 -18.51 10.61 -0.04
C ALA A 428 -19.03 12.04 -0.17
N ALA A 429 -18.96 12.62 -1.38
CA ALA A 429 -19.41 13.98 -1.62
C ALA A 429 -20.93 14.15 -1.46
N ARG A 430 -21.72 13.09 -1.70
CA ARG A 430 -23.20 13.06 -1.64
C ARG A 430 -23.75 12.72 -0.26
N ASP A 431 -22.94 12.05 0.55
CA ASP A 431 -23.35 11.44 1.81
C ASP A 431 -23.65 12.47 2.94
N GLY A 432 -23.48 13.77 2.68
CA GLY A 432 -24.11 14.84 3.45
C GLY A 432 -23.72 14.98 4.93
N ALA A 433 -22.71 14.23 5.41
CA ALA A 433 -22.19 14.41 6.76
C ALA A 433 -21.79 15.88 6.99
N PRO A 434 -22.19 16.52 8.11
CA PRO A 434 -21.97 17.95 8.31
C PRO A 434 -20.47 18.27 8.29
N TYR A 435 -20.04 19.00 7.26
CA TYR A 435 -18.68 19.50 7.12
C TYR A 435 -18.54 20.79 7.92
N PRO A 436 -17.61 20.89 8.89
CA PRO A 436 -17.29 22.16 9.51
C PRO A 436 -16.66 23.07 8.45
N ARG A 437 -17.31 24.18 8.11
CA ARG A 437 -16.72 25.19 7.22
C ARG A 437 -15.42 25.70 7.85
N PRO A 438 -14.26 25.56 7.19
CA PRO A 438 -13.05 26.24 7.64
C PRO A 438 -13.30 27.75 7.58
N GLY A 439 -13.00 28.47 8.67
CA GLY A 439 -12.88 29.93 8.60
C GLY A 439 -11.77 30.31 7.61
N GLU A 440 -11.96 31.41 6.88
CA GLU A 440 -11.01 31.90 5.88
C GLU A 440 -9.56 31.88 6.42
N PRO A 441 -8.62 31.17 5.77
CA PRO A 441 -7.21 31.39 6.00
C PRO A 441 -6.85 32.72 5.35
N ASP A 442 -6.38 33.66 6.16
CA ASP A 442 -5.79 34.91 5.73
C ASP A 442 -4.59 34.56 4.80
N TRP A 443 -4.78 34.70 3.48
CA TRP A 443 -3.77 34.43 2.47
C TRP A 443 -2.73 35.57 2.45
N GLY A 444 -2.01 35.70 3.56
CA GLY A 444 -0.86 36.58 3.68
C GLY A 444 0.35 35.99 2.97
N THR A 445 0.74 36.58 1.85
CA THR A 445 2.05 36.40 1.22
C THR A 445 3.16 36.70 2.23
N GLN A 446 3.79 35.67 2.80
CA GLN A 446 5.06 35.88 3.51
C GLN A 446 6.20 36.02 2.50
N ALA A 447 6.78 37.22 2.52
CA ALA A 447 7.93 37.63 1.73
C ALA A 447 9.19 36.82 2.10
N ALA A 448 10.06 36.68 1.10
CA ALA A 448 11.38 36.08 1.20
C ALA A 448 12.18 36.62 2.39
N VAL A 449 12.77 35.71 3.18
CA VAL A 449 13.77 36.07 4.18
C VAL A 449 15.14 36.12 3.49
N PRO A 450 15.95 37.19 3.66
CA PRO A 450 17.21 37.36 2.95
C PRO A 450 18.33 36.49 3.53
N MET A 451 19.27 36.10 2.66
CA MET A 451 20.62 35.69 3.03
C MET A 451 21.34 36.81 3.79
N HIS A 452 22.11 36.46 4.82
CA HIS A 452 23.53 36.81 5.05
C HIS A 452 23.96 36.31 6.45
N ARG A 453 25.01 35.46 6.52
CA ARG A 453 26.39 35.77 6.92
C ARG A 453 26.51 36.39 8.33
N GLU A 454 26.88 35.57 9.31
CA GLU A 454 28.25 35.46 9.87
C GLU A 454 28.45 34.04 10.42
#